data_AF-R6HZD1-F1
#
_entry.id   AF-R6HZD1-F1
#
_cell.length_a   1.000
_cell.length_b   1.000
_cell.length_c   1.000
_cell.angle_alpha   90.00
_cell.angle_beta   90.00
_cell.angle_gamma   90.00
#
_symmetry.space_group_name_H-M   'P 1'
#
loop_
_entity.id
_entity.type
_entity.pdbx_description
1 polymer ?
#
loop_
_entity_poly.entity_id
_entity_poly.type
_entity_poly.pdbx_seq_one_letter_code
_entity_poly.pdbx_strand_id
1 'polypeptide(L)'
;MVPAKIVKLMTFGAFAEIIPGVDGLIHISQIADRRINKPDDVLSEGQDVTVKIIDVDAENKRISLSIRALLNDQDEAPVEE
;
A
#
# COMPACT_ATOMS: atom_id res chain seq x y z
N MET A 1 11.42 -3.28 3.44
CA MET A 1 9.97 -2.98 3.49
C MET A 1 9.83 -1.62 4.17
N VAL A 2 8.86 -0.79 3.78
CA VAL A 2 8.76 0.58 4.31
C VAL A 2 7.36 0.80 4.90
N PRO A 3 7.22 1.28 6.14
CA PRO A 3 5.93 1.66 6.68
C PRO A 3 5.40 2.90 5.94
N ALA A 4 4.14 2.87 5.56
CA ALA A 4 3.45 3.98 4.93
C ALA A 4 2.04 4.08 5.47
N LYS A 5 1.54 5.30 5.62
CA LYS A 5 0.20 5.53 6.12
C LYS A 5 -0.76 5.78 4.97
N ILE A 6 -1.85 5.02 4.89
CA ILE A 6 -2.89 5.32 3.91
C ILE A 6 -3.51 6.67 4.29
N VAL A 7 -3.32 7.68 3.44
CA VAL A 7 -3.91 9.01 3.64
C VAL A 7 -5.20 9.17 2.86
N LYS A 8 -5.39 8.37 1.80
CA LYS A 8 -6.57 8.46 0.95
C LYS A 8 -6.84 7.17 0.19
N LEU A 9 -8.08 6.75 0.15
CA LEU A 9 -8.53 5.65 -0.70
C LEU A 9 -9.30 6.19 -1.91
N MET A 10 -9.09 5.58 -3.07
CA MET A 10 -9.82 5.87 -4.31
C MET A 10 -10.32 4.57 -4.93
N THR A 11 -11.29 4.67 -5.84
CA THR A 11 -11.89 3.50 -6.50
C THR A 11 -10.89 2.71 -7.35
N PHE A 12 -9.81 3.34 -7.81
CA PHE A 12 -8.77 2.73 -8.64
C PHE A 12 -7.45 2.49 -7.90
N GLY A 13 -7.35 2.80 -6.61
CA GLY A 13 -6.11 2.66 -5.85
C GLY A 13 -6.12 3.31 -4.47
N ALA A 14 -4.97 3.31 -3.81
CA ALA A 14 -4.76 3.90 -2.50
C ALA A 14 -3.54 4.81 -2.52
N PHE A 15 -3.63 5.96 -1.86
CA PHE A 15 -2.50 6.85 -1.61
C PHE A 15 -1.95 6.56 -0.22
N ALA A 16 -0.66 6.26 -0.18
CA ALA A 16 0.09 6.05 1.03
C ALA A 16 1.18 7.11 1.16
N GLU A 17 1.23 7.79 2.30
CA GLU A 17 2.30 8.72 2.62
C GLU A 17 3.40 7.96 3.38
N ILE A 18 4.62 7.98 2.84
CA ILE A 18 5.78 7.34 3.47
C ILE A 18 6.59 8.38 4.26
N ILE A 19 6.71 9.57 3.69
CA ILE A 19 7.48 10.69 4.24
C ILE A 19 6.82 11.99 3.78
N PRO A 20 6.92 13.07 4.57
CA PRO A 20 6.26 14.33 4.27
C PRO A 20 6.75 14.92 2.95
N GLY A 21 5.83 15.06 1.99
CA GLY A 21 6.09 15.57 0.64
C GLY A 21 6.46 14.51 -0.40
N VAL A 22 6.30 13.22 -0.07
CA VAL A 22 6.49 12.09 -0.98
C VAL A 22 5.27 11.17 -0.91
N ASP A 23 4.47 11.22 -1.97
CA ASP A 23 3.25 10.44 -2.09
C ASP A 23 3.51 9.14 -2.84
N GLY A 24 3.07 8.06 -2.21
CA GLY A 24 3.07 6.72 -2.76
C GLY A 24 1.72 6.37 -3.36
N LEU A 25 1.67 6.00 -4.64
CA LEU A 25 0.45 5.53 -5.28
C LEU A 25 0.48 4.01 -5.38
N ILE A 26 -0.57 3.38 -4.85
CA ILE A 26 -0.81 1.94 -4.95
C ILE A 26 -1.99 1.74 -5.88
N HIS A 27 -1.77 1.11 -7.03
CA HIS A 27 -2.85 0.77 -7.95
C HIS A 27 -3.74 -0.33 -7.36
N ILE A 28 -5.04 -0.34 -7.64
CA ILE A 28 -5.96 -1.40 -7.14
C ILE A 28 -5.50 -2.81 -7.54
N SER A 29 -4.91 -2.95 -8.73
CA SER A 29 -4.29 -4.19 -9.22
C SER A 29 -3.03 -4.62 -8.44
N GLN A 30 -2.44 -3.71 -7.67
CA GLN A 30 -1.27 -3.93 -6.80
C GLN A 30 -1.67 -4.06 -5.31
N ILE A 31 -2.95 -3.86 -4.98
CA ILE A 31 -3.49 -4.05 -3.63
C ILE A 31 -3.72 -5.54 -3.36
N ALA A 32 -4.37 -6.27 -4.27
CA ALA A 32 -4.46 -7.72 -4.18
C ALA A 32 -4.62 -8.38 -5.56
N ASP A 33 -4.09 -9.60 -5.73
CA ASP A 33 -4.36 -10.48 -6.88
C ASP A 33 -5.78 -11.05 -6.90
N ARG A 34 -6.48 -10.92 -5.78
CA ARG A 34 -7.85 -11.40 -5.59
C ARG A 34 -8.82 -10.37 -6.16
N ARG A 35 -9.98 -10.81 -6.67
CA ARG A 35 -11.04 -9.90 -7.14
C ARG A 35 -11.68 -9.21 -5.93
N ILE A 36 -11.07 -8.15 -5.45
CA ILE A 36 -11.59 -7.31 -4.35
C ILE A 36 -12.71 -6.44 -4.90
N ASN A 37 -13.89 -6.49 -4.26
CA ASN A 37 -15.01 -5.60 -4.62
C ASN A 37 -14.84 -4.20 -4.04
N LYS A 38 -14.06 -4.06 -2.96
CA LYS A 38 -13.76 -2.77 -2.32
C LYS A 38 -12.31 -2.76 -1.81
N PRO A 39 -11.54 -1.70 -2.07
CA PRO A 39 -10.22 -1.51 -1.46
C PRO A 39 -10.31 -1.32 0.06
N ASP A 40 -11.47 -0.90 0.56
CA ASP A 40 -11.79 -0.71 1.98
C ASP A 40 -11.69 -2.01 2.83
N ASP A 41 -11.85 -3.16 2.18
CA ASP A 41 -11.80 -4.48 2.82
C ASP A 41 -10.37 -4.89 3.22
N VAL A 42 -9.36 -4.30 2.55
CA VAL A 42 -7.94 -4.62 2.70
C VAL A 42 -7.10 -3.44 3.16
N LEU A 43 -7.58 -2.21 2.96
CA LEU A 43 -6.91 -0.98 3.37
C LEU A 43 -7.95 -0.02 3.94
N SER A 44 -7.66 0.58 5.09
CA SER A 44 -8.48 1.64 5.66
C SER A 44 -7.77 3.00 5.61
N GLU A 45 -8.53 4.08 5.47
CA GLU A 45 -7.97 5.43 5.57
C GLU A 45 -7.39 5.66 6.97
N GLY A 46 -6.15 6.12 7.04
CA GLY A 46 -5.41 6.30 8.29
C GLY A 46 -4.75 5.02 8.84
N GLN A 47 -4.84 3.90 8.13
CA GLN A 47 -4.15 2.67 8.52
C GLN A 47 -2.67 2.73 8.15
N ASP A 48 -1.82 2.30 9.07
CA ASP A 48 -0.41 2.06 8.82
C ASP A 48 -0.25 0.70 8.13
N VAL A 49 0.26 0.74 6.90
CA VAL A 49 0.53 -0.44 6.09
C VAL A 49 2.00 -0.48 5.74
N THR A 50 2.55 -1.68 5.64
CA THR A 50 3.87 -1.81 5.05
C THR A 50 3.69 -1.81 3.54
N VAL A 51 4.64 -1.23 2.80
CA VAL A 51 4.68 -1.20 1.33
C VAL A 51 6.09 -1.53 0.82
N LYS A 52 6.18 -2.07 -0.40
CA LYS A 52 7.44 -2.22 -1.11
C LYS A 52 7.52 -1.21 -2.25
N ILE A 53 8.63 -0.46 -2.28
CA ILE A 53 8.98 0.44 -3.37
C ILE A 53 9.35 -0.41 -4.58
N ILE A 54 8.58 -0.26 -5.65
CA ILE A 54 8.86 -0.91 -6.93
C ILE A 54 9.62 0.05 -7.84
N ASP A 55 9.24 1.32 -7.80
CA ASP A 55 9.78 2.35 -8.67
C ASP A 55 9.73 3.72 -7.98
N VAL A 56 10.76 4.54 -8.18
CA VAL A 56 10.91 5.85 -7.54
C VAL A 56 11.12 6.91 -8.63
N ASP A 57 10.22 7.89 -8.67
CA ASP A 57 10.23 8.95 -9.65
C ASP A 57 10.64 10.25 -8.96
N ALA A 58 11.95 10.47 -8.86
CA ALA A 58 12.53 11.58 -8.11
C ALA A 58 12.21 12.95 -8.75
N GLU A 59 11.99 13.02 -10.06
CA GLU A 59 11.60 14.24 -10.78
C GLU A 59 10.21 14.72 -10.34
N ASN A 60 9.26 13.79 -10.19
CA ASN A 60 7.88 14.10 -9.82
C ASN A 60 7.61 13.95 -8.31
N LYS A 61 8.59 13.51 -7.51
CA LYS A 61 8.43 13.13 -6.09
C LYS A 61 7.34 12.08 -5.87
N ARG A 62 7.17 11.18 -6.82
CA ARG A 62 6.14 10.11 -6.77
C ARG A 62 6.82 8.78 -6.60
N ILE A 63 6.22 7.91 -5.79
CA ILE A 63 6.71 6.56 -5.59
C ILE A 63 5.62 5.57 -6.00
N SER A 64 5.96 4.64 -6.89
CA SER A 64 5.06 3.52 -7.18
C SER A 64 5.29 2.43 -6.15
N LEU A 65 4.21 2.08 -5.45
CA LEU A 65 4.23 1.11 -4.37
C LEU A 65 3.36 -0.09 -4.71
N SER A 66 3.76 -1.25 -4.20
CA SER A 66 2.94 -2.46 -4.26
C SER A 66 2.76 -3.04 -2.86
N ILE A 67 1.50 -3.37 -2.54
CA ILE A 67 1.11 -4.08 -1.33
C ILE A 67 1.08 -5.60 -1.57
N ARG A 68 0.93 -6.03 -2.82
CA ARG A 68 1.02 -7.43 -3.25
C ARG A 68 2.31 -8.12 -2.80
N ALA A 69 3.44 -7.41 -2.81
CA ALA A 69 4.72 -7.94 -2.33
C ALA A 69 4.72 -8.28 -0.83
N LEU A 70 3.75 -7.76 -0.06
CA LEU A 70 3.64 -7.94 1.38
C LEU A 70 2.50 -8.84 1.80
N LEU A 71 1.42 -8.95 1.02
CA LEU A 71 0.46 -10.04 1.24
C LEU A 71 1.10 -11.42 1.11
N ASN A 72 2.20 -11.54 0.36
CA ASN A 72 2.98 -12.77 0.29
C ASN A 72 3.89 -12.98 1.52
N ASP A 73 3.99 -12.00 2.42
CA ASP A 73 4.88 -12.02 3.60
C ASP A 73 4.09 -11.81 4.92
N GLN A 74 2.85 -11.34 4.88
CA GLN A 74 2.01 -11.00 6.05
C GLN A 74 0.89 -12.03 6.34
N ASP A 75 0.92 -13.22 5.74
CA ASP A 75 0.24 -14.40 6.28
C ASP A 75 1.03 -15.03 7.46
N GLU A 76 1.93 -14.28 8.09
CA GLU A 76 2.46 -14.55 9.44
C GLU A 76 1.96 -13.48 10.41
N ALA A 77 0.69 -13.57 10.78
CA ALA A 77 0.32 -13.11 12.12
C ALA A 77 1.08 -14.01 13.10
N PRO A 78 1.79 -13.47 14.11
CA PRO A 78 2.39 -14.31 15.14
C PRO A 78 1.26 -15.12 15.79
N VAL A 79 1.33 -16.45 15.60
CA VAL A 79 0.63 -17.40 16.44
C VAL A 79 1.19 -17.25 17.84
N GLU A 80 0.54 -16.42 18.65
CA GLU A 80 0.77 -16.41 20.08
C GLU A 80 -0.27 -17.38 20.69
N GLU A 81 0.20 -18.58 21.06
CA GLU A 81 -0.43 -19.47 22.05
C GLU A 81 0.62 -19.87 23.08
#